data_AF-A0AAV7PGB1-F1
#
_entry.id   AF-A0AAV7PGB1-F1
#
_cell.length_a   1.000
_cell.length_b   1.000
_cell.length_c   1.000
_cell.angle_alpha   90.00
_cell.angle_beta   90.00
_cell.angle_gamma   90.00
#
_symmetry.space_group_name_H-M   'P 1'
#
loop_
_entity.id
_entity.type
_entity.pdbx_description
1 polymer ?
#
loop_
_entity_poly.entity_id
_entity_poly.type
_entity_poly.pdbx_seq_one_letter_code
_entity_poly.pdbx_strand_id
1 'polypeptide(L)'
;FRDSPSQLSVFLGAYYLSLWNSHQGYSGVQQIFLNNDFDGGYGSPGDLALLKLLTPVNFTDYILPICLPAPGAQFPSGLRCWATGWGDISN
;
A
#
# COMPACT_ATOMS: atom_id res chain seq x y z
N PHE A 1 -7.71 10.15 9.39
CA PHE A 1 -7.42 8.74 9.75
C PHE A 1 -7.71 8.54 11.23
N ARG A 2 -8.50 7.52 11.61
CA ARG A 2 -8.93 7.29 13.01
C ARG A 2 -8.49 5.94 13.60
N ASP A 3 -7.85 5.09 12.81
CA ASP A 3 -7.47 3.75 13.26
C ASP A 3 -6.16 3.77 14.04
N SER A 4 -6.10 3.00 15.12
CA SER A 4 -4.86 2.73 15.86
C SER A 4 -3.98 1.76 15.07
N PRO A 5 -2.64 1.92 15.06
CA PRO A 5 -1.73 0.96 14.44
C PRO A 5 -1.97 -0.50 14.88
N SER A 6 -2.35 -0.70 16.14
CA SER A 6 -2.64 -2.02 16.72
C SER A 6 -3.85 -2.74 16.12
N GLN A 7 -4.72 -2.03 15.39
CA GLN A 7 -5.90 -2.58 14.74
C GLN A 7 -5.64 -2.98 13.29
N LEU A 8 -4.45 -2.66 12.76
CA LEU A 8 -4.12 -2.86 11.36
C LEU A 8 -3.16 -4.03 11.17
N SER A 9 -3.39 -4.78 10.09
CA SER A 9 -2.50 -5.83 9.60
C SER A 9 -2.29 -5.66 8.10
N VAL A 10 -1.05 -5.81 7.66
CA VAL A 10 -0.66 -5.77 6.24
C VAL A 10 -0.42 -7.19 5.77
N PHE A 11 -1.11 -7.58 4.70
CA PHE A 11 -0.92 -8.86 4.01
C PHE A 11 -0.07 -8.64 2.77
N LEU A 12 0.91 -9.52 2.54
CA LEU A 12 1.85 -9.46 1.42
C LEU A 12 1.86 -10.79 0.67
N GLY A 13 2.11 -10.75 -0.64
CA GLY A 13 2.08 -11.95 -1.50
C GLY A 13 0.68 -12.54 -1.70
N ALA A 14 -0.37 -11.79 -1.37
CA ALA A 14 -1.75 -12.23 -1.50
C ALA A 14 -2.22 -12.22 -2.97
N TYR A 15 -2.92 -13.27 -3.38
CA TYR A 15 -3.59 -13.37 -4.68
C TYR A 15 -5.11 -13.46 -4.54
N TYR A 16 -5.60 -14.29 -3.60
CA TYR A 16 -7.00 -14.35 -3.21
C TYR A 16 -7.13 -13.84 -1.76
N LEU A 17 -7.89 -12.77 -1.54
CA LEU A 17 -8.02 -12.16 -0.20
C LEU A 17 -8.71 -13.08 0.82
N SER A 18 -9.54 -14.01 0.36
CA SER A 18 -10.26 -14.97 1.21
C SER A 18 -9.48 -16.26 1.49
N LEU A 19 -8.34 -16.49 0.82
CA LEU A 19 -7.60 -17.75 0.90
C LEU A 19 -6.14 -17.50 1.27
N TRP A 20 -5.71 -18.09 2.38
CA TRP A 20 -4.30 -18.13 2.77
C TRP A 20 -3.55 -19.21 1.97
N ASN A 21 -2.32 -18.90 1.55
CA ASN A 21 -1.43 -19.87 0.89
C ASN A 21 0.03 -19.71 1.35
N SER A 22 0.90 -20.61 0.93
CA SER A 22 2.31 -20.67 1.36
C SER A 22 3.18 -19.48 0.92
N HIS A 23 2.71 -18.65 -0.01
CA HIS A 23 3.44 -17.49 -0.52
C HIS A 23 3.07 -16.19 0.21
N GLN A 24 2.08 -16.25 1.10
CA GLN A 24 1.60 -15.09 1.84
C GLN A 24 2.38 -14.88 3.13
N GLY A 25 2.58 -13.61 3.46
CA GLY A 25 3.07 -13.16 4.75
C GLY A 25 2.14 -12.10 5.32
N TYR A 26 2.23 -11.87 6.62
CA TYR A 26 1.55 -10.74 7.25
C TYR A 26 2.46 -10.08 8.29
N SER A 27 2.21 -8.81 8.53
CA SER A 27 2.80 -8.09 9.67
C SER A 27 1.79 -7.09 10.21
N GLY A 28 1.77 -6.91 11.54
CA GLY A 28 1.03 -5.81 12.15
C GLY A 28 1.66 -4.46 11.79
N VAL A 29 0.99 -3.37 12.14
CA VAL A 29 1.54 -2.01 11.95
C VAL A 29 2.12 -1.48 13.25
N GLN A 30 3.40 -1.10 13.23
CA GLN A 30 4.07 -0.43 14.35
C GLN A 30 3.64 1.03 14.45
N GLN A 31 3.65 1.73 13.32
CA GLN A 31 3.44 3.17 13.26
C GLN A 31 2.87 3.59 11.92
N ILE A 32 2.00 4.60 11.96
CA ILE A 32 1.41 5.27 10.80
C ILE A 32 2.02 6.67 10.70
N PHE A 33 2.52 7.03 9.52
CA PHE A 33 2.98 8.38 9.21
C PHE A 33 2.03 8.96 8.17
N LEU A 34 1.20 9.92 8.59
CA LEU A 34 0.31 10.64 7.70
C LEU A 34 1.05 11.83 7.09
N ASN A 35 0.76 12.13 5.83
CA ASN A 35 1.19 13.38 5.24
C ASN A 35 0.59 14.57 6.01
N ASN A 36 1.40 15.58 6.30
CA ASN A 36 0.96 16.76 7.05
C ASN A 36 -0.06 17.62 6.28
N ASP A 37 -0.10 17.52 4.95
CA ASP A 37 -1.04 18.26 4.11
C ASP A 37 -2.42 17.60 4.04
N PHE A 38 -2.55 16.37 4.55
CA PHE A 38 -3.81 15.63 4.52
C PHE A 38 -4.77 16.10 5.61
N ASP A 39 -5.89 16.69 5.21
CA ASP A 39 -6.92 17.19 6.12
C ASP A 39 -8.12 16.23 6.31
N GLY A 40 -8.16 15.12 5.56
CA GLY A 40 -9.23 14.11 5.64
C GLY A 40 -10.47 14.41 4.80
N GLY A 41 -10.49 15.51 4.05
CA GLY A 41 -11.55 15.86 3.11
C GLY A 41 -11.41 15.18 1.74
N TYR A 42 -12.52 15.08 1.02
CA TYR A 42 -12.51 14.64 -0.38
C TYR A 42 -11.74 15.65 -1.24
N GLY A 43 -10.76 15.17 -2.01
CA GLY A 43 -9.89 16.02 -2.82
C GLY A 43 -8.83 16.78 -2.00
N SER A 44 -8.61 16.41 -0.74
CA SER A 44 -7.55 16.98 0.08
C SER A 44 -6.17 16.67 -0.50
N PRO A 45 -5.23 17.63 -0.43
CA PRO A 45 -3.86 17.38 -0.86
C PRO A 45 -3.19 16.35 0.05
N GLY A 46 -2.12 15.73 -0.44
CA GLY A 46 -1.31 14.84 0.37
C GLY A 46 -2.00 13.51 0.73
N ASP A 47 -2.90 13.00 -0.11
CA ASP A 47 -3.48 11.65 0.04
C ASP A 47 -2.41 10.54 -0.10
N LEU A 48 -1.59 10.41 0.94
CA LEU A 48 -0.45 9.52 1.05
C LEU A 48 -0.14 9.27 2.54
N ALA A 49 0.11 8.01 2.88
CA ALA A 49 0.57 7.62 4.20
C ALA A 49 1.65 6.53 4.10
N LEU A 50 2.54 6.46 5.09
CA LEU A 50 3.50 5.37 5.24
C LEU A 50 3.13 4.52 6.45
N LEU A 51 3.19 3.19 6.28
CA LEU A 51 3.03 2.23 7.36
C LEU A 51 4.39 1.61 7.66
N LYS A 52 4.85 1.71 8.90
CA LYS A 52 5.99 0.94 9.37
C LYS A 52 5.50 -0.39 9.91
N LEU A 53 5.94 -1.49 9.31
CA LEU A 53 5.58 -2.84 9.74
C LEU A 53 6.15 -3.14 11.13
N LEU A 54 5.42 -3.93 11.92
CA LEU A 54 5.82 -4.37 13.25
C LEU A 54 7.01 -5.33 13.21
N THR A 55 7.04 -6.18 12.20
CA THR A 55 8.13 -7.12 11.92
C THR A 55 8.61 -6.96 10.49
N PRO A 56 9.93 -7.05 10.23
CA PRO A 56 10.44 -7.13 8.87
C PRO A 56 9.85 -8.33 8.12
N VAL A 57 9.67 -8.18 6.82
CA VAL A 57 9.19 -9.22 5.91
C VAL A 57 10.36 -9.70 5.05
N ASN A 58 10.40 -10.99 4.76
CA ASN A 58 11.40 -11.55 3.85
C ASN A 58 10.93 -11.39 2.40
N PHE A 59 11.85 -10.98 1.53
CA PHE A 59 11.57 -10.97 0.10
C PHE A 59 11.56 -12.39 -0.47
N THR A 60 10.63 -12.61 -1.39
CA THR A 60 10.42 -13.88 -2.10
C THR A 60 10.01 -13.56 -3.53
N ASP A 61 9.81 -14.58 -4.36
CA ASP A 61 9.27 -14.40 -5.72
C ASP A 61 7.86 -13.77 -5.74
N TYR A 62 7.18 -13.70 -4.58
CA TYR A 62 5.82 -13.18 -4.42
C TYR A 62 5.74 -11.92 -3.55
N ILE A 63 6.83 -11.56 -2.86
CA ILE A 63 6.92 -10.39 -1.99
C ILE A 63 8.16 -9.59 -2.41
N LEU A 64 7.94 -8.57 -3.23
CA LEU A 64 8.99 -7.70 -3.76
C LEU A 64 8.60 -6.22 -3.59
N PRO A 65 9.56 -5.32 -3.34
CA PRO A 65 9.30 -3.89 -3.33
C PRO A 65 9.12 -3.34 -4.75
N ILE A 66 8.35 -2.26 -4.87
CA ILE A 66 8.33 -1.45 -6.09
C ILE A 66 9.35 -0.31 -5.99
N CYS A 67 9.88 0.13 -7.13
CA CYS A 67 10.75 1.30 -7.19
C CYS A 67 9.94 2.59 -7.04
N LEU A 68 10.48 3.55 -6.29
CA LEU A 68 9.96 4.91 -6.30
C LEU A 68 10.56 5.68 -7.49
N PRO A 69 9.77 6.56 -8.14
CA PRO A 69 10.31 7.45 -9.15
C PRO A 69 11.33 8.41 -8.53
N ALA A 70 12.32 8.81 -9.33
CA ALA A 70 13.24 9.88 -8.93
C ALA A 70 12.45 11.19 -8.68
N PRO A 71 12.91 12.05 -7.75
CA PRO A 71 12.31 13.37 -7.55
C PRO A 71 12.24 14.14 -8.88
N GLY A 72 11.05 14.65 -9.21
CA GLY A 72 10.82 15.40 -10.45
C GLY A 72 10.71 14.54 -11.73
N ALA A 73 10.65 13.21 -11.61
CA ALA A 73 10.38 12.34 -12.76
C ALA A 73 9.08 12.74 -13.47
N GLN A 74 9.11 12.75 -14.79
CA GLN A 74 7.98 13.10 -15.63
C GLN A 74 7.42 11.86 -16.34
N PHE A 75 6.10 11.77 -16.41
CA PHE A 75 5.39 10.72 -17.14
C PHE A 75 4.65 11.36 -18.32
N PRO A 76 5.08 11.11 -19.57
CA PRO A 76 4.47 11.75 -20.73
C PRO A 76 3.05 11.24 -20.97
N SER A 77 2.22 12.10 -21.56
CA SER A 77 0.87 11.71 -21.99
C SER A 77 0.93 10.55 -22.99
N GLY A 78 -0.01 9.61 -22.87
CA GLY A 78 -0.05 8.40 -23.68
C GLY A 78 0.85 7.27 -23.18
N LEU A 79 1.62 7.46 -22.10
CA LEU A 79 2.32 6.36 -21.44
C LEU A 79 1.30 5.36 -20.87
N ARG A 80 1.45 4.09 -21.24
CA ARG A 80 0.61 3.01 -20.71
C ARG A 80 1.08 2.64 -19.30
N CYS A 81 0.14 2.63 -18.37
CA CYS A 81 0.35 2.27 -16.96
C CYS A 81 -0.62 1.15 -16.56
N TRP A 82 -0.34 0.49 -15.44
CA TRP A 82 -1.19 -0.56 -14.88
C TRP A 82 -1.67 -0.16 -13.49
N ALA A 83 -2.93 -0.46 -13.19
CA ALA A 83 -3.50 -0.43 -11.86
C ALA A 83 -4.06 -1.82 -11.55
N THR A 84 -3.79 -2.32 -10.35
CA THR A 84 -4.17 -3.67 -9.92
C THR A 84 -4.70 -3.63 -8.50
N GLY A 85 -5.69 -4.46 -8.19
CA GLY A 85 -6.24 -4.60 -6.85
C GLY A 85 -7.48 -5.47 -6.84
N TRP A 86 -8.12 -5.57 -5.66
CA TRP A 86 -9.36 -6.29 -5.43
C TRP A 86 -10.54 -5.34 -5.18
N GLY A 87 -10.48 -4.14 -5.79
CA GLY A 87 -11.51 -3.12 -5.63
C GLY A 87 -12.85 -3.54 -6.25
N ASP A 88 -13.89 -2.79 -5.90
CA ASP A 88 -15.20 -2.94 -6.54
C ASP A 88 -15.09 -2.58 -8.02
N ILE A 89 -15.59 -3.48 -8.87
CA ILE A 89 -15.66 -3.31 -10.33
C ILE A 89 -17.11 -3.17 -10.82
N SER A 90 -18.08 -3.17 -9.91
CA SER A 90 -19.45 -2.86 -10.25
C SER A 90 -19.57 -1.38 -10.63
N ASN A 91 -20.27 -1.11 -11.73
CA ASN A 91 -20.60 0.23 -12.22
C ASN A 91 -21.92 0.69 -11.61
#